data_AF-A0A522QID9-F1
#
_entry.id   AF-A0A522QID9-F1
#
_cell.length_a   1.000
_cell.length_b   1.000
_cell.length_c   1.000
_cell.angle_alpha   90.00
_cell.angle_beta   90.00
_cell.angle_gamma   90.00
#
_symmetry.space_group_name_H-M   'P 1'
#
loop_
_entity.id
_entity.type
_entity.pdbx_description
1 polymer ?
#
loop_
_entity_poly.entity_id
_entity_poly.type
_entity_poly.pdbx_seq_one_letter_code
_entity_poly.pdbx_strand_id
1 'polypeptide(L)'
;MRRHPLPLRPLPPVRPSFASRQPPPVARASGRGRHPQAGSGAMEFAIAAVPILLIGLGGIELAQWFTMKQALSLALLEAARAGIVQHARPQAMKEAFEIALRPLYPSATRHTPGERVRQILEERRKTTLPAPWRIHVVNPSAAAFSDFADSGLEIARKTGRRAIDNHYQRERHAARHAAGWPGGVGPESGQTLYQANTLTLELIYPVEPLVPGLRPLLQLLEAGSGYAARALAAGYLPITQEIHLTMQSHPVDWPDLADGTVVHGHVPREATSPPTTPATCHGIWCPPSSGTTAGGQNEPPGSGGLDPKPPVNEPAVGTPTQPPASEGAAGGVDAPAGDPACGVTLCCVT
;
A
#
# COMPACT_ATOMS: atom_id res chain seq x y z
N MET A 1 -122.85 -19.25 18.91
CA MET A 1 -123.78 -18.98 20.03
C MET A 1 -122.97 -18.71 21.28
N ARG A 2 -123.09 -17.48 21.81
CA ARG A 2 -122.46 -17.01 23.04
C ARG A 2 -122.99 -17.80 24.25
N ARG A 3 -122.09 -18.23 25.14
CA ARG A 3 -122.43 -18.47 26.55
C ARG A 3 -121.43 -17.71 27.42
N HIS A 4 -122.02 -16.87 28.28
CA HIS A 4 -121.35 -15.98 29.23
C HIS A 4 -120.75 -16.75 30.43
N PRO A 5 -119.83 -16.11 31.17
CA PRO A 5 -118.88 -16.73 32.09
C PRO A 5 -119.41 -16.87 33.53
N LEU A 6 -118.77 -17.73 34.32
CA LEU A 6 -118.94 -17.83 35.78
C LEU A 6 -117.63 -17.44 36.52
N PRO A 7 -117.74 -16.87 37.74
CA PRO A 7 -116.76 -15.94 38.29
C PRO A 7 -115.62 -16.56 39.13
N LEU A 8 -114.56 -15.76 39.22
CA LEU A 8 -113.31 -15.92 39.96
C LEU A 8 -113.50 -16.09 41.47
N ARG A 9 -112.66 -16.95 42.07
CA ARG A 9 -112.52 -17.19 43.51
C ARG A 9 -111.22 -16.51 44.00
N PRO A 10 -111.23 -15.67 45.05
CA PRO A 10 -110.05 -14.92 45.47
C PRO A 10 -109.07 -15.79 46.28
N LEU A 11 -107.78 -15.68 45.96
CA LEU A 11 -106.65 -16.23 46.71
C LEU A 11 -106.26 -15.28 47.86
N PRO A 12 -105.81 -15.80 49.02
CA PRO A 12 -105.40 -14.97 50.16
C PRO A 12 -104.00 -14.34 49.94
N PRO A 13 -103.74 -13.15 50.52
CA PRO A 13 -102.45 -12.48 50.39
C PRO A 13 -101.41 -13.06 51.34
N VAL A 14 -100.26 -13.47 50.80
CA VAL A 14 -99.04 -13.72 51.59
C VAL A 14 -98.03 -12.61 51.26
N ARG A 15 -97.71 -11.80 52.27
CA ARG A 15 -96.73 -10.71 52.25
C ARG A 15 -95.55 -11.08 53.18
N PRO A 16 -94.40 -10.39 53.07
CA PRO A 16 -93.14 -11.00 52.65
C PRO A 16 -92.17 -11.20 53.83
N SER A 17 -91.19 -12.08 53.67
CA SER A 17 -90.01 -12.09 54.54
C SER A 17 -88.77 -11.68 53.75
N PHE A 18 -88.30 -10.48 54.07
CA PHE A 18 -87.04 -9.91 53.63
C PHE A 18 -85.87 -10.74 54.18
N ALA A 19 -85.10 -11.36 53.30
CA ALA A 19 -83.74 -11.79 53.60
C ALA A 19 -82.78 -10.94 52.79
N SER A 20 -82.25 -9.89 53.44
CA SER A 20 -81.17 -9.05 52.94
C SER A 20 -79.90 -9.89 52.75
N ARG A 21 -79.64 -10.36 51.53
CA ARG A 21 -78.32 -10.87 51.15
C ARG A 21 -77.42 -9.68 50.83
N GLN A 22 -76.48 -9.40 51.73
CA GLN A 22 -75.34 -8.55 51.44
C GLN A 22 -74.48 -9.21 50.34
N PRO A 23 -74.07 -8.49 49.27
CA PRO A 23 -73.09 -9.02 48.32
C PRO A 23 -71.69 -9.04 48.95
N PRO A 24 -70.84 -10.03 48.64
CA PRO A 24 -69.47 -10.07 49.12
C PRO A 24 -68.64 -8.90 48.54
N PRO A 25 -67.57 -8.46 49.23
CA PRO A 25 -66.76 -7.34 48.79
C PRO A 25 -66.06 -7.65 47.47
N VAL A 26 -66.17 -6.71 46.52
CA VAL A 26 -65.44 -6.72 45.25
C VAL A 26 -63.95 -6.66 45.56
N ALA A 27 -63.24 -7.77 45.37
CA ALA A 27 -61.79 -7.79 45.35
C ALA A 27 -61.31 -6.93 44.18
N ARG A 28 -60.82 -5.72 44.49
CA ARG A 28 -60.02 -4.93 43.54
C ARG A 28 -58.71 -5.67 43.30
N ALA A 29 -58.64 -6.40 42.19
CA ALA A 29 -57.37 -6.86 41.64
C ALA A 29 -56.58 -5.64 41.12
N SER A 30 -55.81 -5.01 42.01
CA SER A 30 -54.67 -4.18 41.63
C SER A 30 -53.58 -5.11 41.08
N GLY A 31 -53.41 -5.16 39.77
CA GLY A 31 -52.58 -6.20 39.15
C GLY A 31 -51.99 -5.81 37.81
N ARG A 32 -50.98 -4.93 37.88
CA ARG A 32 -49.89 -4.72 36.92
C ARG A 32 -50.30 -4.18 35.54
N GLY A 33 -49.99 -2.89 35.33
CA GLY A 33 -49.70 -2.39 33.99
C GLY A 33 -48.66 -3.31 33.35
N ARG A 34 -49.09 -4.05 32.34
CA ARG A 34 -48.17 -4.71 31.42
C ARG A 34 -47.52 -3.59 30.63
N HIS A 35 -46.31 -3.18 31.03
CA HIS A 35 -45.44 -2.48 30.10
C HIS A 35 -45.25 -3.42 28.91
N PRO A 36 -45.62 -3.04 27.68
CA PRO A 36 -45.35 -3.87 26.53
C PRO A 36 -43.82 -4.00 26.39
N GLN A 37 -43.28 -5.15 26.79
CA GLN A 37 -41.88 -5.53 26.59
C GLN A 37 -41.61 -5.89 25.11
N ALA A 38 -42.01 -5.02 24.19
CA ALA A 38 -41.86 -5.25 22.75
C ALA A 38 -40.49 -4.78 22.20
N GLY A 39 -39.59 -4.27 23.04
CA GLY A 39 -38.31 -3.66 22.60
C GLY A 39 -37.02 -4.34 23.07
N SER A 40 -37.05 -5.21 24.10
CA SER A 40 -35.81 -5.80 24.66
C SER A 40 -35.11 -6.71 23.66
N GLY A 41 -35.86 -7.62 23.02
CA GLY A 41 -35.30 -8.55 22.03
C GLY A 41 -34.73 -7.84 20.80
N ALA A 42 -35.33 -6.73 20.36
CA ALA A 42 -34.81 -5.95 19.24
C ALA A 42 -33.51 -5.21 19.60
N MET A 43 -33.40 -4.69 20.84
CA MET A 43 -32.20 -4.04 21.34
C MET A 43 -31.06 -5.06 21.54
N GLU A 44 -31.33 -6.19 22.18
CA GLU A 44 -30.36 -7.28 22.38
C GLU A 44 -29.86 -7.83 21.04
N PHE A 45 -30.76 -7.99 20.07
CA PHE A 45 -30.39 -8.35 18.71
C PHE A 45 -29.52 -7.28 18.05
N ALA A 46 -29.86 -6.00 18.14
CA ALA A 46 -29.07 -4.93 17.53
C ALA A 46 -27.66 -4.83 18.12
N ILE A 47 -27.54 -4.98 19.45
CA ILE A 47 -26.26 -4.97 20.17
C ILE A 47 -25.34 -6.09 19.65
N ALA A 48 -25.88 -7.27 19.34
CA ALA A 48 -25.10 -8.39 18.80
C ALA A 48 -24.92 -8.31 17.28
N ALA A 49 -25.96 -7.98 16.53
CA ALA A 49 -25.99 -8.05 15.07
C ALA A 49 -25.16 -6.95 14.41
N VAL A 50 -25.17 -5.73 14.93
CA VAL A 50 -24.40 -4.61 14.37
C VAL A 50 -22.89 -4.89 14.37
N PRO A 51 -22.23 -5.27 15.47
CA PRO A 51 -20.79 -5.54 15.45
C PRO A 51 -20.45 -6.75 14.56
N ILE A 52 -21.28 -7.80 14.56
CA ILE A 52 -21.07 -8.95 13.68
C ILE A 52 -21.14 -8.52 12.21
N LEU A 53 -22.12 -7.69 11.85
CA LEU A 53 -22.27 -7.15 10.49
C LEU A 53 -21.06 -6.29 10.11
N LEU A 54 -20.60 -5.39 10.99
CA LEU A 54 -19.45 -4.53 10.75
C LEU A 54 -18.16 -5.33 10.56
N ILE A 55 -17.94 -6.37 11.37
CA ILE A 55 -16.79 -7.27 11.23
C ILE A 55 -16.86 -8.03 9.89
N GLY A 56 -18.03 -8.57 9.54
CA GLY A 56 -18.21 -9.26 8.25
C GLY A 56 -17.94 -8.34 7.06
N LEU A 57 -18.44 -7.11 7.12
CA LEU A 57 -18.27 -6.12 6.07
C LEU A 57 -16.82 -5.62 5.97
N GLY A 58 -16.16 -5.40 7.11
CA GLY A 58 -14.73 -5.09 7.16
C GLY A 58 -13.86 -6.22 6.63
N GLY A 59 -14.23 -7.48 6.89
CA GLY A 59 -13.56 -8.65 6.32
C GLY A 59 -13.57 -8.68 4.79
N ILE A 60 -14.70 -8.30 4.18
CA ILE A 60 -14.83 -8.23 2.71
C ILE A 60 -13.93 -7.13 2.13
N GLU A 61 -13.89 -5.95 2.74
CA GLU A 61 -12.97 -4.86 2.32
C GLU A 61 -11.51 -5.28 2.41
N LEU A 62 -11.10 -5.87 3.53
CA LEU A 62 -9.73 -6.33 3.72
C LEU A 62 -9.34 -7.37 2.67
N ALA A 63 -10.22 -8.33 2.38
CA ALA A 63 -9.99 -9.33 1.35
C ALA A 63 -9.79 -8.68 -0.02
N GLN A 64 -10.66 -7.72 -0.38
CA GLN A 64 -10.53 -6.99 -1.62
C GLN A 64 -9.24 -6.16 -1.69
N TRP A 65 -8.91 -5.40 -0.65
CA TRP A 65 -7.69 -4.59 -0.62
C TRP A 65 -6.44 -5.44 -0.75
N PHE A 66 -6.44 -6.62 -0.12
CA PHE A 66 -5.35 -7.57 -0.26
C PHE A 66 -5.21 -8.09 -1.70
N THR A 67 -6.31 -8.51 -2.32
CA THR A 67 -6.31 -8.94 -3.74
C THR A 67 -5.83 -7.81 -4.67
N MET A 68 -6.30 -6.58 -4.44
CA MET A 68 -5.87 -5.42 -5.22
C MET A 68 -4.39 -5.13 -5.03
N LYS A 69 -3.90 -5.16 -3.79
CA LYS A 69 -2.48 -4.96 -3.48
C LYS A 69 -1.60 -5.95 -4.26
N GLN A 70 -1.94 -7.24 -4.26
CA GLN A 70 -1.19 -8.26 -5.00
C GLN A 70 -1.14 -8.00 -6.50
N ALA A 71 -2.28 -7.68 -7.11
CA ALA A 71 -2.34 -7.38 -8.54
C ALA A 71 -1.60 -6.09 -8.90
N LEU A 72 -1.65 -5.08 -8.03
CA LEU A 72 -0.90 -3.83 -8.21
C LEU A 72 0.62 -4.06 -8.10
N SER A 73 1.08 -4.94 -7.21
CA SER A 73 2.50 -5.32 -7.14
C SER A 73 2.96 -5.97 -8.45
N LEU A 74 2.16 -6.85 -9.03
CA LEU A 74 2.46 -7.45 -10.34
C LEU A 74 2.46 -6.41 -11.46
N ALA A 75 1.46 -5.52 -11.49
CA ALA A 75 1.38 -4.47 -12.50
C ALA A 75 2.57 -3.49 -12.40
N LEU A 76 2.98 -3.14 -11.18
CA LEU A 76 4.16 -2.30 -10.94
C LEU A 76 5.44 -3.02 -11.37
N LEU A 77 5.56 -4.33 -11.15
CA LEU A 77 6.68 -5.13 -11.65
C LEU A 77 6.76 -5.11 -13.18
N GLU A 78 5.63 -5.27 -13.88
CA GLU A 78 5.60 -5.21 -15.35
C GLU A 78 5.94 -3.80 -15.87
N ALA A 79 5.46 -2.75 -15.20
CA ALA A 79 5.85 -1.38 -15.49
C ALA A 79 7.37 -1.18 -15.31
N ALA A 80 7.94 -1.68 -14.21
CA ALA A 80 9.36 -1.59 -13.93
C ALA A 80 10.20 -2.39 -14.94
N ARG A 81 9.75 -3.60 -15.33
CA ARG A 81 10.38 -4.41 -16.39
C ARG A 81 10.43 -3.67 -17.73
N ALA A 82 9.32 -3.05 -18.13
CA ALA A 82 9.30 -2.22 -19.32
C ALA A 82 10.24 -1.01 -19.18
N GLY A 83 10.29 -0.38 -18.00
CA GLY A 83 11.19 0.72 -17.69
C GLY A 83 12.67 0.36 -17.82
N ILE A 84 13.11 -0.73 -17.20
CA ILE A 84 14.54 -1.10 -17.17
C ILE A 84 15.10 -1.46 -18.55
N VAL A 85 14.28 -1.95 -19.48
CA VAL A 85 14.72 -2.31 -20.85
C VAL A 85 14.48 -1.19 -21.87
N GLN A 86 13.55 -0.26 -21.61
CA GLN A 86 13.22 0.83 -22.53
C GLN A 86 13.70 2.19 -22.03
N HIS A 87 14.92 2.26 -21.49
CA HIS A 87 15.58 3.51 -21.10
C HIS A 87 14.79 4.33 -20.06
N ALA A 88 14.03 3.68 -19.18
CA ALA A 88 13.12 4.31 -18.22
C ALA A 88 12.02 5.18 -18.87
N ARG A 89 11.60 4.86 -20.10
CA ARG A 89 10.60 5.65 -20.85
C ARG A 89 9.22 5.65 -20.16
N PRO A 90 8.66 6.83 -19.79
CA PRO A 90 7.38 6.93 -19.09
C PRO A 90 6.19 6.29 -19.82
N GLN A 91 6.14 6.42 -21.15
CA GLN A 91 5.05 5.83 -21.94
C GLN A 91 5.07 4.30 -21.89
N ALA A 92 6.27 3.69 -21.96
CA ALA A 92 6.42 2.25 -21.88
C ALA A 92 5.99 1.71 -20.51
N MET A 93 6.38 2.39 -19.43
CA MET A 93 5.98 2.04 -18.06
C MET A 93 4.46 2.14 -17.88
N LYS A 94 3.85 3.23 -18.37
CA LYS A 94 2.39 3.43 -18.34
C LYS A 94 1.65 2.32 -19.09
N GLU A 95 2.06 2.04 -20.33
CA GLU A 95 1.40 1.05 -21.18
C GLU A 95 1.48 -0.35 -20.55
N ALA A 96 2.66 -0.74 -20.07
CA ALA A 96 2.86 -2.02 -19.38
C ALA A 96 2.02 -2.13 -18.10
N PHE A 97 1.96 -1.05 -17.30
CA PHE A 97 1.12 -0.99 -16.11
C PHE A 97 -0.36 -1.18 -16.45
N GLU A 98 -0.90 -0.41 -17.40
CA GLU A 98 -2.32 -0.48 -17.79
C GLU A 98 -2.69 -1.83 -18.42
N ILE A 99 -1.77 -2.47 -19.16
CA ILE A 99 -1.97 -3.82 -19.67
C ILE A 99 -2.03 -4.83 -18.50
N ALA A 100 -1.12 -4.71 -17.53
CA ALA A 100 -1.06 -5.61 -16.38
C ALA A 100 -2.21 -5.39 -15.38
N LEU A 101 -2.93 -4.26 -15.43
CA LEU A 101 -4.15 -4.04 -14.66
C LEU A 101 -5.37 -4.82 -15.17
N ARG A 102 -5.37 -5.31 -16.41
CA ARG A 102 -6.56 -5.97 -17.02
C ARG A 102 -7.16 -7.11 -16.18
N PRO A 103 -6.39 -7.99 -15.52
CA PRO A 103 -6.95 -9.05 -14.69
C PRO A 103 -7.76 -8.55 -13.49
N LEU A 104 -7.51 -7.33 -13.00
CA LEU A 104 -8.32 -6.71 -11.93
C LEU A 104 -9.73 -6.34 -12.39
N TYR A 105 -9.94 -6.22 -13.70
CA TYR A 105 -11.18 -5.75 -14.28
C TYR A 105 -11.71 -6.79 -15.27
N PRO A 106 -12.25 -7.91 -14.75
CA PRO A 106 -12.81 -8.94 -15.61
C PRO A 106 -13.88 -8.35 -16.52
N SER A 107 -13.83 -8.73 -17.80
CA SER A 107 -14.78 -8.33 -18.81
C SER A 107 -16.19 -8.74 -18.44
N ALA A 108 -17.14 -7.80 -18.48
CA ALA A 108 -18.55 -8.13 -18.60
C ALA A 108 -18.87 -8.50 -20.06
N THR A 109 -19.97 -9.21 -20.32
CA THR A 109 -20.35 -9.79 -21.64
C THR A 109 -20.32 -8.83 -22.84
N ARG A 110 -20.23 -7.51 -22.62
CA ARG A 110 -20.22 -6.47 -23.67
C ARG A 110 -18.88 -5.75 -23.85
N HIS A 111 -17.88 -5.97 -23.00
CA HIS A 111 -16.62 -5.22 -23.02
C HIS A 111 -15.43 -6.13 -22.85
N THR A 112 -14.40 -5.97 -23.66
CA THR A 112 -13.11 -6.62 -23.43
C THR A 112 -12.47 -6.10 -22.13
N PRO A 113 -11.57 -6.87 -21.48
CA PRO A 113 -10.90 -6.41 -20.26
C PRO A 113 -10.15 -5.07 -20.46
N GLY A 114 -9.57 -4.86 -21.64
CA GLY A 114 -8.89 -3.61 -21.99
C GLY A 114 -9.82 -2.40 -22.09
N GLU A 115 -11.01 -2.57 -22.68
CA GLU A 115 -12.02 -1.50 -22.74
C GLU A 115 -12.55 -1.15 -21.34
N ARG A 116 -12.75 -2.16 -20.49
CA ARG A 116 -13.20 -1.95 -19.11
C ARG A 116 -12.19 -1.16 -18.28
N VAL A 117 -10.90 -1.50 -18.39
CA VAL A 117 -9.82 -0.71 -17.77
C VAL A 117 -9.87 0.74 -18.25
N ARG A 118 -9.94 0.96 -19.56
CA ARG A 118 -9.98 2.32 -20.14
C ARG A 118 -11.17 3.12 -19.62
N GLN A 119 -12.36 2.54 -19.61
CA GLN A 119 -13.56 3.18 -19.10
C GLN A 119 -13.40 3.59 -17.64
N ILE A 120 -12.91 2.68 -16.77
CA ILE A 120 -12.72 2.97 -15.35
C ILE A 120 -11.69 4.09 -15.14
N LEU A 121 -10.59 4.09 -15.91
CA LEU A 121 -9.58 5.14 -15.85
C LEU A 121 -10.13 6.48 -16.38
N GLU A 122 -10.98 6.48 -17.40
CA GLU A 122 -11.66 7.68 -17.92
C GLU A 122 -12.68 8.25 -16.95
N GLU A 123 -13.48 7.40 -16.31
CA GLU A 123 -14.40 7.80 -15.24
C GLU A 123 -13.62 8.41 -14.08
N ARG A 124 -12.50 7.80 -13.70
CA ARG A 124 -11.65 8.34 -12.64
C ARG A 124 -10.96 9.65 -13.02
N ARG A 125 -10.65 9.88 -14.29
CA ARG A 125 -10.16 11.19 -14.78
C ARG A 125 -11.16 12.32 -14.58
N LYS A 126 -12.45 12.03 -14.40
CA LYS A 126 -13.49 13.04 -14.11
C LYS A 126 -13.55 13.42 -12.63
N THR A 127 -12.80 12.74 -11.76
CA THR A 127 -12.71 13.07 -10.34
C THR A 127 -11.81 14.28 -10.11
N THR A 128 -11.78 14.81 -8.88
CA THR A 128 -10.90 15.92 -8.48
C THR A 128 -9.41 15.53 -8.48
N LEU A 129 -9.08 14.26 -8.74
CA LEU A 129 -7.69 13.81 -8.78
C LEU A 129 -6.99 14.25 -10.08
N PRO A 130 -5.71 14.65 -10.01
CA PRO A 130 -4.95 15.07 -11.19
C PRO A 130 -4.65 13.92 -12.16
N ALA A 131 -4.69 12.67 -11.69
CA ALA A 131 -4.48 11.47 -12.47
C ALA A 131 -5.29 10.31 -11.86
N PRO A 132 -5.63 9.25 -12.62
CA PRO A 132 -6.36 8.10 -12.10
C PRO A 132 -5.52 7.18 -11.19
N TRP A 133 -4.20 7.22 -11.35
CA TRP A 133 -3.16 6.56 -10.57
C TRP A 133 -1.85 7.30 -10.83
N ARG A 134 -0.82 7.07 -9.99
CA ARG A 134 0.47 7.75 -10.15
C ARG A 134 1.64 6.81 -9.86
N ILE A 135 2.56 6.69 -10.80
CA ILE A 135 3.89 6.13 -10.62
C ILE A 135 4.87 7.30 -10.50
N HIS A 136 5.65 7.30 -9.44
CA HIS A 136 6.70 8.25 -9.18
C HIS A 136 8.05 7.57 -9.38
N VAL A 137 8.86 8.10 -10.29
CA VAL A 137 10.23 7.65 -10.54
C VAL A 137 11.13 8.33 -9.52
N VAL A 138 11.44 7.61 -8.44
CA VAL A 138 12.29 8.10 -7.35
C VAL A 138 13.75 8.12 -7.77
N ASN A 139 14.17 7.12 -8.55
CA ASN A 139 15.53 6.97 -9.04
C ASN A 139 15.50 6.31 -10.43
N PRO A 140 16.35 6.70 -11.40
CA PRO A 140 17.43 7.68 -11.33
C PRO A 140 16.97 9.12 -11.08
N SER A 141 17.67 9.83 -10.19
CA SER A 141 17.33 11.23 -9.85
C SER A 141 17.94 12.25 -10.82
N ALA A 142 17.40 13.46 -10.85
CA ALA A 142 17.95 14.55 -11.66
C ALA A 142 19.41 14.87 -11.33
N ALA A 143 19.80 14.75 -10.06
CA ALA A 143 21.19 14.91 -9.60
C ALA A 143 22.08 13.74 -10.06
N ALA A 144 21.55 12.51 -10.09
CA ALA A 144 22.28 11.38 -10.66
C ALA A 144 22.58 11.57 -12.15
N PHE A 145 21.66 12.19 -12.91
CA PHE A 145 21.93 12.59 -14.29
C PHE A 145 22.94 13.73 -14.41
N SER A 146 23.10 14.60 -13.40
CA SER A 146 24.18 15.61 -13.41
C SER A 146 25.55 14.96 -13.23
N ASP A 147 25.66 13.98 -12.32
CA ASP A 147 26.94 13.34 -12.00
C ASP A 147 27.37 12.30 -13.03
N PHE A 148 26.42 11.50 -13.53
CA PHE A 148 26.72 10.25 -14.23
C PHE A 148 26.36 10.24 -15.72
N ALA A 149 25.76 11.31 -16.26
CA ALA A 149 25.36 11.34 -17.66
C ALA A 149 26.54 11.33 -18.62
N ASP A 150 26.36 10.63 -19.74
CA ASP A 150 27.33 10.51 -20.83
C ASP A 150 26.66 10.98 -22.14
N SER A 151 27.09 12.14 -22.64
CA SER A 151 26.58 12.72 -23.89
C SER A 151 27.05 11.96 -25.13
N GLY A 152 28.05 11.08 -24.99
CA GLY A 152 28.56 10.21 -26.05
C GLY A 152 27.67 9.01 -26.36
N LEU A 153 26.63 8.76 -25.56
CA LEU A 153 25.69 7.66 -25.81
C LEU A 153 24.80 7.95 -27.03
N GLU A 154 24.56 6.93 -27.86
CA GLU A 154 23.69 7.05 -29.03
C GLU A 154 22.27 7.47 -28.65
N ILE A 155 21.73 6.90 -27.55
CA ILE A 155 20.40 7.26 -27.06
C ILE A 155 20.33 8.72 -26.58
N ALA A 156 21.40 9.23 -25.96
CA ALA A 156 21.48 10.64 -25.53
C ALA A 156 21.43 11.57 -26.74
N ARG A 157 22.19 11.26 -27.80
CA ARG A 157 22.17 12.01 -29.06
C ARG A 157 20.81 11.92 -29.78
N LYS A 158 20.21 10.74 -29.87
CA LYS A 158 18.91 10.53 -30.54
C LYS A 158 17.77 11.28 -29.84
N THR A 159 17.79 11.31 -28.52
CA THR A 159 16.71 11.92 -27.72
C THR A 159 16.97 13.39 -27.38
N GLY A 160 18.22 13.86 -27.51
CA GLY A 160 18.65 15.17 -27.04
C GLY A 160 18.62 15.30 -25.51
N ARG A 161 18.68 14.18 -24.78
CA ARG A 161 18.53 14.12 -23.32
C ARG A 161 19.74 13.49 -22.65
N ARG A 162 19.93 13.83 -21.37
CA ARG A 162 20.94 13.19 -20.53
C ARG A 162 20.61 11.71 -20.37
N ALA A 163 21.62 10.86 -20.45
CA ALA A 163 21.49 9.42 -20.24
C ALA A 163 22.68 8.90 -19.46
N ILE A 164 22.46 7.97 -18.54
CA ILE A 164 23.52 7.36 -17.73
C ILE A 164 23.99 6.09 -18.45
N ASP A 165 25.30 5.92 -18.58
CA ASP A 165 25.82 4.67 -19.15
C ASP A 165 25.60 3.52 -18.15
N ASN A 166 25.05 2.42 -18.66
CA ASN A 166 24.74 1.20 -17.94
C ASN A 166 25.80 0.11 -18.20
N HIS A 167 26.67 0.30 -19.20
CA HIS A 167 27.76 -0.61 -19.51
C HIS A 167 28.99 -0.37 -18.64
N TYR A 168 29.78 -1.42 -18.42
CA TYR A 168 31.08 -1.38 -17.74
C TYR A 168 31.03 -0.60 -16.41
N GLN A 169 29.96 -0.79 -15.63
CA GLN A 169 29.72 0.01 -14.43
C GLN A 169 30.86 -0.12 -13.42
N ARG A 170 31.47 -1.30 -13.33
CA ARG A 170 32.60 -1.55 -12.43
C ARG A 170 33.83 -0.76 -12.83
N GLU A 171 34.18 -0.79 -14.11
CA GLU A 171 35.34 -0.10 -14.65
C GLU A 171 35.14 1.42 -14.56
N ARG A 172 33.94 1.91 -14.89
CA ARG A 172 33.57 3.33 -14.76
C ARG A 172 33.54 3.79 -13.29
N HIS A 173 33.09 2.96 -12.37
CA HIS A 173 33.12 3.27 -10.94
C HIS A 173 34.56 3.35 -10.41
N ALA A 174 35.43 2.40 -10.79
CA ALA A 174 36.85 2.44 -10.45
C ALA A 174 37.55 3.67 -11.05
N ALA A 175 37.24 4.04 -12.29
CA ALA A 175 37.77 5.26 -12.91
C ALA A 175 37.37 6.53 -12.15
N ARG A 176 36.12 6.63 -11.68
CA ARG A 176 35.68 7.77 -10.85
C ARG A 176 36.37 7.80 -9.49
N HIS A 177 36.54 6.64 -8.86
CA HIS A 177 37.31 6.53 -7.63
C HIS A 177 38.76 7.00 -7.83
N ALA A 178 39.41 6.60 -8.93
CA ALA A 178 40.75 7.06 -9.28
C ALA A 178 40.81 8.56 -9.63
N ALA A 179 39.72 9.13 -10.15
CA ALA A 179 39.57 10.56 -10.42
C ALA A 179 39.29 11.40 -9.16
N GLY A 180 39.34 10.81 -7.97
CA GLY A 180 39.22 11.52 -6.70
C GLY A 180 37.79 11.62 -6.14
N TRP A 181 36.83 10.87 -6.69
CA TRP A 181 35.48 10.79 -6.13
C TRP A 181 35.51 9.83 -4.92
N PRO A 182 35.26 10.31 -3.68
CA PRO A 182 35.29 9.46 -2.50
C PRO A 182 34.32 8.28 -2.65
N GLY A 183 34.84 7.05 -2.63
CA GLY A 183 34.01 5.85 -2.82
C GLY A 183 33.29 5.78 -4.18
N GLY A 184 33.73 6.53 -5.20
CA GLY A 184 33.06 6.61 -6.50
C GLY A 184 31.65 7.21 -6.43
N VAL A 185 31.38 8.00 -5.40
CA VAL A 185 30.09 8.68 -5.15
C VAL A 185 30.06 10.03 -5.87
N GLY A 186 28.92 10.32 -6.49
CA GLY A 186 28.69 11.57 -7.20
C GLY A 186 28.51 12.77 -6.27
N PRO A 187 29.10 13.93 -6.59
CA PRO A 187 29.09 15.10 -5.72
C PRO A 187 27.70 15.73 -5.55
N GLU A 188 26.84 15.72 -6.58
CA GLU A 188 25.49 16.28 -6.46
C GLU A 188 24.47 15.26 -5.94
N SER A 189 24.55 14.01 -6.41
CA SER A 189 23.57 12.96 -6.11
C SER A 189 23.81 12.27 -4.77
N GLY A 190 25.05 12.25 -4.27
CA GLY A 190 25.42 11.42 -3.12
C GLY A 190 25.26 9.92 -3.38
N GLN A 191 25.17 9.51 -4.65
CA GLN A 191 24.96 8.12 -5.07
C GLN A 191 26.18 7.56 -5.80
N THR A 192 26.33 6.24 -5.82
CA THR A 192 27.28 5.56 -6.72
C THR A 192 26.67 5.35 -8.11
N LEU A 193 27.50 5.06 -9.12
CA LEU A 193 27.03 4.72 -10.47
C LEU A 193 26.02 3.55 -10.48
N TYR A 194 26.19 2.56 -9.58
CA TYR A 194 25.30 1.41 -9.47
C TYR A 194 23.91 1.82 -8.95
N GLN A 195 23.89 2.68 -7.92
CA GLN A 195 22.65 3.24 -7.39
C GLN A 195 21.98 4.10 -8.45
N ALA A 196 22.72 4.97 -9.14
CA ALA A 196 22.22 5.79 -10.24
C ALA A 196 21.67 4.95 -11.42
N ASN A 197 22.12 3.70 -11.59
CA ASN A 197 21.61 2.72 -12.55
C ASN A 197 20.54 1.77 -11.97
N THR A 198 19.88 2.13 -10.87
CA THR A 198 18.76 1.37 -10.30
C THR A 198 17.46 2.14 -10.47
N LEU A 199 16.48 1.55 -11.15
CA LEU A 199 15.14 2.11 -11.28
C LEU A 199 14.36 1.87 -9.98
N THR A 200 13.98 2.95 -9.30
CA THR A 200 13.08 2.91 -8.14
C THR A 200 11.75 3.55 -8.52
N LEU A 201 10.67 2.78 -8.46
CA LEU A 201 9.33 3.26 -8.73
C LEU A 201 8.47 3.17 -7.47
N GLU A 202 7.70 4.22 -7.21
CA GLU A 202 6.67 4.27 -6.18
C GLU A 202 5.30 4.47 -6.83
N LEU A 203 4.39 3.52 -6.66
CA LEU A 203 3.01 3.59 -7.12
C LEU A 203 2.12 4.09 -6.00
N ILE A 204 1.24 5.04 -6.30
CA ILE A 204 0.08 5.38 -5.49
C ILE A 204 -1.18 5.12 -6.33
N TYR A 205 -1.99 4.17 -5.86
CA TYR A 205 -3.21 3.75 -6.52
C TYR A 205 -4.44 4.05 -5.65
N PRO A 206 -5.30 5.01 -6.02
CA PRO A 206 -6.54 5.29 -5.30
C PRO A 206 -7.55 4.15 -5.45
N VAL A 207 -8.06 3.62 -4.34
CA VAL A 207 -9.08 2.57 -4.31
C VAL A 207 -10.39 3.12 -3.77
N GLU A 208 -11.48 2.81 -4.47
CA GLU A 208 -12.82 3.14 -3.97
C GLU A 208 -13.24 2.09 -2.95
N PRO A 209 -13.61 2.50 -1.72
CA PRO A 209 -14.16 1.58 -0.74
C PRO A 209 -15.57 1.14 -1.17
N LEU A 210 -15.87 -0.14 -0.99
CA LEU A 210 -17.18 -0.74 -1.23
C LEU A 210 -18.18 -0.41 -0.12
N VAL A 211 -17.67 -0.22 1.10
CA VAL A 211 -18.49 -0.09 2.29
C VAL A 211 -19.09 1.31 2.38
N PRO A 212 -20.43 1.42 2.50
CA PRO A 212 -21.05 2.71 2.70
C PRO A 212 -20.56 3.34 4.01
N GLY A 213 -20.33 4.65 3.98
CA GLY A 213 -19.84 5.39 5.15
C GLY A 213 -18.31 5.42 5.31
N LEU A 214 -17.54 4.61 4.56
CA LEU A 214 -16.08 4.66 4.65
C LEU A 214 -15.48 5.88 3.92
N ARG A 215 -16.09 6.30 2.81
CA ARG A 215 -15.64 7.52 2.06
C ARG A 215 -15.59 8.78 2.93
N PRO A 216 -16.64 9.19 3.66
CA PRO A 216 -16.55 10.35 4.52
C PRO A 216 -15.53 10.16 5.64
N LEU A 217 -15.38 8.95 6.19
CA LEU A 217 -14.34 8.68 7.20
C LEU A 217 -12.93 8.90 6.63
N LEU A 218 -12.65 8.46 5.40
CA LEU A 218 -11.37 8.69 4.72
C LEU A 218 -11.09 10.18 4.51
N GLN A 219 -12.13 10.97 4.22
CA GLN A 219 -12.01 12.43 4.08
C GLN A 219 -11.65 13.10 5.40
N LEU A 220 -12.11 12.58 6.54
CA LEU A 220 -11.72 13.07 7.88
C LEU A 220 -10.28 12.71 8.24
N LEU A 221 -9.71 11.69 7.60
CA LEU A 221 -8.32 11.24 7.81
C LEU A 221 -7.33 11.96 6.90
N GLU A 222 -7.77 12.95 6.11
CA GLU A 222 -6.88 13.75 5.29
C GLU A 222 -5.84 14.45 6.16
N ALA A 223 -4.58 14.06 5.98
CA ALA A 223 -3.44 14.70 6.59
C ALA A 223 -2.34 14.89 5.53
N GLY A 224 -1.63 16.02 5.64
CA GLY A 224 -0.46 16.31 4.82
C GLY A 224 -0.76 16.90 3.45
N SER A 225 0.17 16.70 2.52
CA SER A 225 0.10 17.24 1.17
C SER A 225 0.57 16.20 0.15
N GLY A 226 0.20 16.37 -1.11
CA GLY A 226 0.60 15.48 -2.20
C GLY A 226 -0.56 14.67 -2.78
N TYR A 227 -0.25 13.59 -3.49
CA TYR A 227 -1.25 12.81 -4.22
C TYR A 227 -2.08 11.90 -3.32
N ALA A 228 -1.45 11.27 -2.32
CA ALA A 228 -2.15 10.42 -1.36
C ALA A 228 -3.16 11.20 -0.51
N ALA A 229 -2.78 12.39 -0.02
CA ALA A 229 -3.70 13.28 0.71
C ALA A 229 -4.92 13.68 -0.15
N ARG A 230 -4.70 14.07 -1.42
CA ARG A 230 -5.79 14.36 -2.36
C ARG A 230 -6.69 13.15 -2.63
N ALA A 231 -6.14 11.93 -2.63
CA ALA A 231 -6.93 10.70 -2.75
C ALA A 231 -7.86 10.52 -1.54
N LEU A 232 -7.35 10.71 -0.32
CA LEU A 232 -8.15 10.66 0.90
C LEU A 232 -9.26 11.73 0.90
N ALA A 233 -8.93 12.98 0.52
CA ALA A 233 -9.88 14.08 0.37
C ALA A 233 -11.01 13.79 -0.63
N ALA A 234 -10.69 13.03 -1.69
CA ALA A 234 -11.67 12.56 -2.67
C ALA A 234 -12.43 11.30 -2.23
N GLY A 235 -12.19 10.80 -1.01
CA GLY A 235 -12.83 9.61 -0.44
C GLY A 235 -12.29 8.28 -1.00
N TYR A 236 -11.05 8.26 -1.48
CA TYR A 236 -10.35 7.07 -1.95
C TYR A 236 -9.26 6.66 -0.96
N LEU A 237 -9.06 5.35 -0.79
CA LEU A 237 -7.95 4.80 -0.01
C LEU A 237 -6.70 4.72 -0.91
N PRO A 238 -5.60 5.44 -0.61
CA PRO A 238 -4.38 5.33 -1.39
C PRO A 238 -3.62 4.04 -1.03
N ILE A 239 -3.46 3.13 -1.98
CA ILE A 239 -2.53 1.99 -1.86
C ILE A 239 -1.18 2.40 -2.42
N THR A 240 -0.15 2.40 -1.57
CA THR A 240 1.24 2.68 -1.96
C THR A 240 2.03 1.39 -2.14
N GLN A 241 2.80 1.27 -3.23
CA GLN A 241 3.72 0.16 -3.51
C GLN A 241 5.06 0.70 -4.01
N GLU A 242 6.19 0.08 -3.64
CA GLU A 242 7.53 0.47 -4.07
C GLU A 242 8.23 -0.74 -4.71
N ILE A 243 9.03 -0.51 -5.75
CA ILE A 243 9.88 -1.53 -6.37
C ILE A 243 11.23 -0.94 -6.78
N HIS A 244 12.29 -1.77 -6.69
CA HIS A 244 13.63 -1.43 -7.14
C HIS A 244 14.12 -2.51 -8.11
N LEU A 245 14.57 -2.12 -9.31
CA LEU A 245 15.17 -3.02 -10.29
C LEU A 245 16.42 -2.38 -10.90
N THR A 246 17.45 -3.16 -11.14
CA THR A 246 18.64 -2.68 -11.85
C THR A 246 18.31 -2.45 -13.33
N MET A 247 18.74 -1.31 -13.86
CA MET A 247 18.55 -0.97 -15.27
C MET A 247 19.26 -1.99 -16.17
N GLN A 248 18.59 -2.39 -17.26
CA GLN A 248 19.11 -3.25 -18.33
C GLN A 248 19.36 -2.45 -19.63
N SER A 249 19.28 -1.14 -19.54
CA SER A 249 19.46 -0.17 -20.62
C SER A 249 19.94 1.15 -20.01
N HIS A 250 20.43 2.07 -20.83
CA HIS A 250 20.81 3.42 -20.37
C HIS A 250 19.57 4.19 -19.92
N PRO A 251 19.37 4.54 -18.63
CA PRO A 251 18.24 5.38 -18.26
C PRO A 251 18.42 6.76 -18.87
N VAL A 252 17.31 7.36 -19.30
CA VAL A 252 17.27 8.69 -19.92
C VAL A 252 16.44 9.63 -19.03
N ASP A 253 16.85 10.90 -18.98
CA ASP A 253 16.18 11.97 -18.24
C ASP A 253 14.90 12.45 -18.96
N TRP A 254 13.84 11.65 -18.82
CA TRP A 254 12.54 11.91 -19.42
C TRP A 254 11.75 12.96 -18.63
N PRO A 255 10.91 13.78 -19.29
CA PRO A 255 10.01 14.67 -18.59
C PRO A 255 8.83 13.88 -18.02
N ASP A 256 8.11 14.52 -17.12
CA ASP A 256 6.83 14.00 -16.63
C ASP A 256 5.83 13.80 -17.77
N LEU A 257 4.98 12.78 -17.61
CA LEU A 257 3.91 12.56 -18.55
C LEU A 257 2.82 13.62 -18.36
N ALA A 258 2.30 14.16 -19.46
CA ALA A 258 1.36 15.28 -19.44
C ALA A 258 0.04 14.98 -18.70
N ASP A 259 -0.34 13.71 -18.57
CA ASP A 259 -1.51 13.26 -17.83
C ASP A 259 -1.24 12.99 -16.35
N GLY A 260 -0.01 13.24 -15.86
CA GLY A 260 0.37 13.13 -14.47
C GLY A 260 0.40 11.71 -13.90
N THR A 261 0.33 10.68 -14.76
CA THR A 261 0.36 9.27 -14.31
C THR A 261 1.78 8.78 -14.04
N VAL A 262 2.78 9.31 -14.74
CA VAL A 262 4.20 9.04 -14.47
C VAL A 262 4.92 10.37 -14.26
N VAL A 263 5.50 10.55 -13.07
CA VAL A 263 6.17 11.79 -12.66
C VAL A 263 7.54 11.47 -12.07
N HIS A 264 8.47 12.41 -12.17
CA HIS A 264 9.83 12.34 -11.63
C HIS A 264 9.99 13.40 -10.54
N GLY A 265 10.90 13.16 -9.62
CA GLY A 265 11.26 14.13 -8.60
C GLY A 265 11.36 13.49 -7.24
N HIS A 266 11.12 14.29 -6.22
CA HIS A 266 11.09 13.81 -4.85
C HIS A 266 9.62 13.83 -4.43
N VAL A 267 9.01 12.66 -4.25
CA VAL A 267 8.08 12.52 -3.14
C VAL A 267 8.95 12.86 -1.93
N PRO A 268 8.62 13.87 -1.13
CA PRO A 268 9.14 13.89 0.23
C PRO A 268 8.66 12.56 0.79
N ARG A 269 9.53 11.54 0.75
CA ARG A 269 9.42 10.39 1.64
C ARG A 269 9.28 11.11 2.96
N GLU A 270 8.08 11.05 3.54
CA GLU A 270 7.84 11.62 4.83
C GLU A 270 8.91 10.99 5.68
N ALA A 271 9.99 11.76 5.89
CA ALA A 271 11.09 11.30 6.66
C ALA A 271 10.38 10.94 7.94
N THR A 272 10.51 9.70 8.38
CA THR A 272 10.41 9.40 9.79
C THR A 272 11.41 10.34 10.44
N SER A 273 10.94 11.55 10.66
CA SER A 273 11.72 12.61 11.25
C SER A 273 12.00 12.04 12.62
N PRO A 274 13.25 12.04 13.11
CA PRO A 274 13.43 11.90 14.54
C PRO A 274 12.46 12.91 15.18
N PRO A 275 11.68 12.50 16.19
CA PRO A 275 10.55 13.28 16.67
C PRO A 275 10.99 14.71 16.84
N THR A 276 10.47 15.58 15.96
CA THR A 276 10.59 17.02 16.14
C THR A 276 10.01 17.25 17.52
N THR A 277 10.88 17.71 18.42
CA THR A 277 10.65 18.06 19.83
C THR A 277 9.24 17.73 20.31
N PRO A 278 9.06 16.76 21.23
CA PRO A 278 7.74 16.30 21.62
C PRO A 278 6.88 17.49 22.00
N ALA A 279 5.74 17.63 21.30
CA ALA A 279 4.64 18.42 21.79
C ALA A 279 4.41 17.99 23.24
N THR A 280 4.43 18.95 24.16
CA THR A 280 4.24 18.75 25.59
C THR A 280 3.06 17.80 25.81
N CYS A 281 3.36 16.57 26.22
CA CYS A 281 2.35 15.56 26.48
C CYS A 281 1.62 15.99 27.75
N HIS A 282 0.36 16.45 27.61
CA HIS A 282 -0.52 16.73 28.74
C HIS A 282 -1.63 15.67 28.77
N GLY A 283 -1.65 14.87 29.84
CA GLY A 283 -2.68 13.87 30.08
C GLY A 283 -2.25 12.80 31.08
N ILE A 284 -3.22 12.01 31.54
CA ILE A 284 -3.05 10.90 32.50
C ILE A 284 -2.10 9.79 32.00
N TRP A 285 -1.85 9.73 30.69
CA TRP A 285 -1.02 8.73 30.03
C TRP A 285 0.43 9.17 29.80
N CYS A 286 0.82 10.35 30.27
CA CYS A 286 2.19 10.86 30.12
C CYS A 286 3.03 10.54 31.37
N PRO A 287 4.28 10.06 31.23
CA PRO A 287 5.16 9.82 32.37
C PRO A 287 5.60 11.15 33.01
N PRO A 288 5.72 11.24 34.35
CA PRO A 288 6.17 12.45 35.00
C PRO A 288 7.61 12.76 34.59
N SER A 289 7.85 13.96 34.03
CA SER A 289 9.17 14.43 33.67
C SER A 289 10.04 14.58 34.93
N SER A 290 11.10 13.79 35.05
CA SER A 290 12.10 13.91 36.09
C SER A 290 12.82 15.25 35.93
N GLY A 291 12.52 16.21 36.81
CA GLY A 291 13.27 17.45 36.91
C GLY A 291 14.71 17.15 37.36
N THR A 292 15.69 17.50 36.52
CA THR A 292 17.11 17.47 36.87
C THR A 292 17.40 18.60 37.86
N THR A 293 17.62 18.25 39.12
CA THR A 293 18.22 19.16 40.10
C THR A 293 19.73 19.18 39.89
N ALA A 294 20.26 20.32 39.48
CA ALA A 294 21.69 20.59 39.45
C ALA A 294 22.25 20.70 40.88
N GLY A 295 23.41 20.08 41.13
CA GLY A 295 24.21 20.37 42.31
C GLY A 295 25.34 19.37 42.59
N GLY A 296 26.57 19.87 42.68
CA GLY A 296 27.60 19.29 43.55
C GLY A 296 28.83 18.69 42.87
N GLN A 297 29.92 19.45 42.88
CA GLN A 297 31.30 19.07 42.56
C GLN A 297 31.83 17.99 43.53
N ASN A 298 32.73 17.12 43.05
CA ASN A 298 34.05 16.82 43.66
C ASN A 298 34.78 15.70 42.88
N GLU A 299 35.97 16.02 42.37
CA GLU A 299 37.09 15.12 42.03
C GLU A 299 38.05 15.06 43.26
N PRO A 300 39.18 14.30 43.30
CA PRO A 300 39.70 13.12 42.56
C PRO A 300 40.22 12.04 43.60
N PRO A 301 41.21 11.12 43.39
CA PRO A 301 42.05 10.83 42.21
C PRO A 301 42.36 9.35 41.85
N GLY A 302 42.76 9.16 40.58
CA GLY A 302 44.03 8.52 40.19
C GLY A 302 44.14 6.99 40.15
N SER A 303 44.39 6.43 38.95
CA SER A 303 45.62 5.68 38.60
C SER A 303 45.45 4.81 37.34
N GLY A 304 46.50 4.75 36.52
CA GLY A 304 46.80 3.58 35.67
C GLY A 304 46.53 3.73 34.19
N GLY A 305 47.48 4.33 33.46
CA GLY A 305 47.59 4.20 32.01
C GLY A 305 48.05 2.79 31.60
N LEU A 306 47.56 2.33 30.44
CA LEU A 306 48.13 1.22 29.69
C LEU A 306 48.18 1.64 28.20
N ASP A 307 49.40 1.79 27.71
CA ASP A 307 49.72 1.96 26.29
C ASP A 307 49.42 0.68 25.48
N PRO A 308 49.15 0.83 24.16
CA PRO A 308 48.80 -0.28 23.27
C PRO A 308 50.04 -1.03 22.74
N LYS A 309 49.92 -2.36 22.63
CA LYS A 309 50.90 -3.29 22.05
C LYS A 309 50.89 -3.23 20.50
N PRO A 310 52.04 -3.29 19.80
CA PRO A 310 52.12 -3.25 18.33
C PRO A 310 51.80 -4.61 17.66
N PRO A 311 51.50 -4.62 16.34
CA PRO A 311 50.99 -5.79 15.62
C PRO A 311 52.07 -6.82 15.25
N VAL A 312 51.63 -8.07 15.13
CA VAL A 312 52.40 -9.27 14.77
C VAL A 312 52.46 -9.42 13.25
N ASN A 313 53.64 -9.77 12.74
CA ASN A 313 53.96 -9.98 11.31
C ASN A 313 53.14 -11.09 10.64
N GLU A 314 52.71 -10.83 9.40
CA GLU A 314 52.28 -11.81 8.40
C GLU A 314 53.46 -12.63 7.86
N PRO A 315 53.26 -13.91 7.51
CA PRO A 315 54.13 -14.63 6.58
C PRO A 315 53.61 -14.55 5.13
N ALA A 316 54.54 -14.24 4.23
CA ALA A 316 54.36 -14.20 2.78
C ALA A 316 53.92 -15.55 2.19
N VAL A 317 52.96 -15.52 1.26
CA VAL A 317 52.58 -16.65 0.40
C VAL A 317 52.77 -16.26 -1.06
N GLY A 318 53.36 -17.19 -1.80
CA GLY A 318 54.01 -16.96 -3.08
C GLY A 318 53.08 -16.81 -4.29
N THR A 319 53.68 -16.20 -5.30
CA THR A 319 53.30 -16.12 -6.71
C THR A 319 52.87 -17.47 -7.30
N PRO A 320 51.78 -17.53 -8.06
CA PRO A 320 51.56 -18.60 -9.03
C PRO A 320 51.96 -18.16 -10.44
N THR A 321 52.86 -18.97 -10.98
CA THR A 321 53.41 -19.04 -12.34
C THR A 321 52.34 -19.18 -13.44
N GLN A 322 52.56 -18.50 -14.56
CA GLN A 322 51.88 -18.63 -15.84
C GLN A 322 52.39 -19.84 -16.65
N PRO A 323 51.54 -20.55 -17.40
CA PRO A 323 51.96 -21.31 -18.59
C PRO A 323 51.07 -20.99 -19.83
N PRO A 324 51.43 -21.43 -21.05
CA PRO A 324 51.76 -20.52 -22.16
C PRO A 324 50.73 -20.49 -23.29
N ALA A 325 50.99 -19.59 -24.24
CA ALA A 325 50.31 -19.45 -25.52
C ALA A 325 50.52 -20.67 -26.44
N SER A 326 49.51 -20.99 -27.25
CA SER A 326 49.66 -21.76 -28.49
C SER A 326 48.77 -21.16 -29.59
N GLU A 327 49.41 -20.75 -30.68
CA GLU A 327 48.81 -20.51 -32.00
C GLU A 327 48.37 -21.82 -32.65
N GLY A 328 47.35 -21.79 -33.51
CA GLY A 328 47.13 -22.88 -34.48
C GLY A 328 45.68 -23.15 -34.91
N ALA A 329 45.32 -22.58 -36.07
CA ALA A 329 44.61 -23.20 -37.20
C ALA A 329 43.18 -23.76 -37.09
N ALA A 330 42.41 -23.35 -38.10
CA ALA A 330 41.17 -23.86 -38.68
C ALA A 330 40.85 -25.37 -38.53
N GLY A 331 39.55 -25.66 -38.37
CA GLY A 331 38.96 -26.96 -38.64
C GLY A 331 37.65 -27.15 -37.90
N GLY A 332 36.51 -27.10 -38.61
CA GLY A 332 35.22 -27.47 -38.03
C GLY A 332 35.12 -28.96 -37.78
N VAL A 333 34.42 -29.38 -36.73
CA VAL A 333 33.82 -30.71 -36.57
C VAL A 333 32.59 -30.62 -35.66
N ASP A 334 31.55 -31.26 -36.17
CA ASP A 334 30.39 -31.91 -35.56
C ASP A 334 30.21 -31.92 -34.04
N ALA A 335 28.95 -31.75 -33.66
CA ALA A 335 28.43 -31.91 -32.30
C ALA A 335 28.55 -33.36 -31.81
N PRO A 336 29.10 -33.61 -30.61
CA PRO A 336 29.02 -34.92 -29.98
C PRO A 336 27.63 -35.12 -29.35
N ALA A 337 26.95 -36.16 -29.81
CA ALA A 337 25.78 -36.74 -29.14
C ALA A 337 26.19 -37.36 -27.80
N GLY A 338 25.64 -36.85 -26.70
CA GLY A 338 25.80 -37.45 -25.38
C GLY A 338 25.90 -36.45 -24.24
N ASP A 339 24.86 -35.62 -24.06
CA ASP A 339 24.70 -34.82 -22.83
C ASP A 339 23.47 -35.34 -22.04
N PRO A 340 23.64 -35.88 -20.82
CA PRO A 340 22.53 -36.35 -19.98
C PRO A 340 21.66 -35.23 -19.40
N ALA A 341 21.91 -33.95 -19.71
CA ALA A 341 21.06 -32.83 -19.29
C ALA A 341 19.85 -32.57 -20.21
N CYS A 342 19.69 -33.33 -21.30
CA CYS A 342 18.52 -33.21 -22.19
C CYS A 342 17.31 -33.97 -21.62
N GLY A 343 16.73 -33.45 -20.53
CA GLY A 343 15.60 -34.12 -19.87
C GLY A 343 14.81 -33.33 -18.83
N VAL A 344 15.11 -32.05 -18.57
CA VAL A 344 14.42 -31.30 -17.49
C VAL A 344 13.85 -29.95 -17.91
N THR A 345 14.04 -29.48 -19.16
CA THR A 345 13.46 -28.18 -19.55
C THR A 345 13.05 -28.13 -21.04
N LEU A 346 11.74 -28.24 -21.29
CA LEU A 346 10.96 -27.80 -22.47
C LEU A 346 11.46 -28.18 -23.89
N CYS A 347 10.76 -29.13 -24.53
CA CYS A 347 10.61 -29.15 -25.99
C CYS A 347 9.25 -28.56 -26.37
N CYS A 348 9.23 -27.34 -26.90
CA CYS A 348 8.15 -26.87 -27.76
C CYS A 348 8.49 -27.28 -29.20
N VAL A 349 7.65 -28.10 -29.82
CA VAL A 349 7.70 -28.37 -31.25
C VAL A 349 6.72 -27.43 -31.95
N THR A 350 7.18 -26.86 -33.06
CA THR A 350 6.43 -26.05 -34.03
C THR A 350 5.29 -26.79 -34.68
#